data_AF-G0N6D2-F1
#
_entry.id   AF-G0N6D2-F1
#
_cell.length_a   1.000
_cell.length_b   1.000
_cell.length_c   1.000
_cell.angle_alpha   90.00
_cell.angle_beta   90.00
_cell.angle_gamma   90.00
#
_symmetry.space_group_name_H-M   'P 1'
#
loop_
_entity.id
_entity.type
_entity.pdbx_description
1 polymer ?
#
loop_
_entity_poly.entity_id
_entity_poly.type
_entity_poly.pdbx_seq_one_letter_code
_entity_poly.pdbx_strand_id
1 'polypeptide(L)'
;MVATAEKDDFTIVTEQFLGNFEDDMQDKSWIPADEEYNNMKVYPDAVKSPGKPNMVQFQQGEFVELDKVKEAVKFHGHMKGHNNNGSQKRPSLPTMKSRFRFIKDDHHLQKLRDYEKNGIQLIPEKSNT
;
A
#
# COMPACT_ATOMS: atom_id res chain seq x y z
N MET A 1 -75.83 1.92 10.93
CA MET A 1 -75.61 3.25 11.52
C MET A 1 -74.12 3.50 11.48
N VAL A 2 -73.72 4.54 10.75
CA VAL A 2 -72.32 4.90 10.44
C VAL A 2 -71.87 5.88 11.51
N ALA A 3 -70.85 5.55 12.28
CA ALA A 3 -70.18 6.51 13.16
C ALA A 3 -69.07 7.20 12.35
N THR A 4 -69.25 8.49 12.16
CA THR A 4 -68.38 9.41 11.44
C THR A 4 -67.12 9.71 12.26
N ALA A 5 -65.95 9.66 11.62
CA ALA A 5 -64.67 10.04 12.21
C ALA A 5 -64.60 11.56 12.40
N GLU A 6 -64.41 12.01 13.64
CA GLU A 6 -64.07 13.39 13.97
C GLU A 6 -62.58 13.61 13.68
N LYS A 7 -62.29 14.64 12.89
CA LYS A 7 -60.95 15.12 12.57
C LYS A 7 -60.42 15.89 13.77
N ASP A 8 -59.52 15.27 14.54
CA ASP A 8 -58.69 16.02 15.48
C ASP A 8 -57.55 16.70 14.74
N ASP A 9 -57.60 18.04 14.69
CA ASP A 9 -56.52 18.92 14.26
C ASP A 9 -55.38 18.86 15.28
N PHE A 10 -54.31 18.14 14.96
CA PHE A 10 -53.08 18.18 15.76
C PHE A 10 -52.28 19.44 15.42
N THR A 11 -52.38 20.48 16.25
CA THR A 11 -51.43 21.61 16.23
C THR A 11 -50.09 21.17 16.79
N ILE A 12 -49.08 21.06 15.93
CA ILE A 12 -47.68 20.85 16.33
C ILE A 12 -47.14 22.18 16.89
N VAL A 13 -47.17 22.33 18.22
CA VAL A 13 -46.52 23.44 18.91
C VAL A 13 -45.25 22.90 19.56
N THR A 14 -44.13 23.03 18.86
CA THR A 14 -42.75 23.30 19.34
C THR A 14 -41.70 22.72 18.38
N GLU A 15 -41.01 23.60 17.65
CA GLU A 15 -39.70 23.28 17.08
C GLU A 15 -38.68 23.31 18.23
N GLN A 16 -38.35 22.14 18.77
CA GLN A 16 -37.20 22.01 19.67
C GLN A 16 -35.95 21.80 18.80
N PHE A 17 -35.12 22.83 18.72
CA PHE A 17 -33.81 22.75 18.08
C PHE A 17 -32.91 21.81 18.90
N LEU A 18 -32.45 20.70 18.31
CA LEU A 18 -31.42 19.83 18.88
C LEU A 18 -30.07 20.58 18.86
N GLY A 19 -29.75 21.31 19.92
CA GLY A 19 -28.57 22.16 20.01
C GLY A 19 -27.23 21.47 20.27
N ASN A 20 -27.18 20.14 20.44
CA ASN A 20 -25.97 19.48 20.95
C ASN A 20 -25.56 18.25 20.11
N PHE A 21 -25.28 18.45 18.82
CA PHE A 21 -24.81 17.37 17.93
C PHE A 21 -23.27 17.28 17.77
N GLU A 22 -22.48 18.08 18.50
CA GLU A 22 -21.06 18.34 18.15
C GLU A 22 -20.02 18.18 19.28
N ASP A 23 -20.19 17.31 20.28
CA ASP A 23 -19.08 17.04 21.25
C ASP A 23 -18.52 15.60 21.16
N ASP A 24 -19.24 14.66 20.56
CA ASP A 24 -18.81 13.26 20.44
C ASP A 24 -18.02 12.97 19.14
N MET A 25 -17.84 13.96 18.26
CA MET A 25 -17.13 13.82 16.98
C MET A 25 -15.70 14.38 16.98
N GLN A 26 -15.26 14.99 18.08
CA GLN A 26 -13.85 15.39 18.20
C GLN A 26 -13.06 14.21 18.76
N ASP A 27 -12.26 13.57 17.91
CA ASP A 27 -11.24 12.62 18.33
C ASP A 27 -10.18 13.36 19.14
N LYS A 28 -10.42 13.49 20.44
CA LYS A 28 -9.56 14.15 21.43
C LYS A 28 -8.23 13.42 21.67
N SER A 29 -7.95 12.34 20.92
CA SER A 29 -6.72 11.55 21.04
C SER A 29 -5.63 11.87 20.02
N TRP A 30 -5.90 12.73 19.02
CA TRP A 30 -4.91 13.12 18.01
C TRP A 30 -3.76 13.94 18.62
N ILE A 31 -2.52 13.45 18.52
CA ILE A 31 -1.31 14.18 18.89
C ILE A 31 -0.47 14.48 17.64
N PRO A 32 0.21 15.63 17.56
CA PRO A 32 1.08 15.97 16.41
C PRO A 32 2.18 14.94 16.13
N ALA A 33 2.53 14.10 17.10
CA ALA A 33 3.44 12.97 16.91
C ALA A 33 2.87 11.86 16.00
N ASP A 34 1.54 11.77 15.84
CA ASP A 34 0.89 10.84 14.92
C ASP A 34 1.13 11.21 13.44
N GLU A 35 1.51 12.45 13.16
CA GLU A 35 1.93 12.88 11.80
C GLU A 35 3.33 12.37 11.42
N GLU A 36 4.17 12.02 12.40
CA GLU A 36 5.54 11.59 12.14
C GLU A 36 5.59 10.22 11.43
N TYR A 37 4.55 9.39 11.61
CA TYR A 37 4.37 8.14 10.87
C TYR A 37 4.10 8.35 9.37
N ASN A 38 3.64 9.54 8.97
CA ASN A 38 3.34 9.87 7.57
C ASN A 38 4.57 10.28 6.74
N ASN A 39 5.74 10.45 7.37
CA ASN A 39 7.00 10.80 6.71
C ASN A 39 7.78 9.60 6.13
N MET A 40 7.12 8.48 5.83
CA MET A 40 7.73 7.41 5.03
C MET A 40 7.92 7.87 3.59
N LYS A 41 9.14 7.74 3.05
CA LYS A 41 9.43 7.95 1.61
C LYS A 41 8.44 7.15 0.76
N VAL A 42 7.49 7.86 0.16
CA VAL A 42 6.40 7.29 -0.65
C VAL A 42 6.90 7.09 -2.07
N TYR A 43 6.64 5.91 -2.64
CA TYR A 43 6.90 5.63 -4.04
C TYR A 43 5.70 6.04 -4.91
N PRO A 44 5.93 6.52 -6.15
CA PRO A 44 4.85 6.98 -7.03
C PRO A 44 3.81 5.89 -7.34
N ASP A 45 4.21 4.63 -7.31
CA ASP A 45 3.37 3.48 -7.67
C ASP A 45 2.57 2.92 -6.49
N ALA A 46 2.73 3.47 -5.28
CA ALA A 46 2.17 2.91 -4.07
C ALA A 46 0.71 3.32 -3.87
N VAL A 47 -0.22 2.38 -4.07
CA VAL A 47 -1.62 2.53 -3.63
C VAL A 47 -1.64 2.50 -2.10
N LYS A 48 -1.70 3.67 -1.46
CA LYS A 48 -1.88 3.78 -0.01
C LYS A 48 -3.31 3.39 0.34
N SER A 49 -3.49 2.21 0.92
CA SER A 49 -4.72 1.89 1.65
C SER A 49 -4.38 1.82 3.14
N PRO A 50 -5.08 2.54 4.03
CA PRO A 50 -4.87 2.40 5.47
C PRO A 50 -5.05 0.93 5.86
N GLY A 51 -4.05 0.37 6.55
CA GLY A 51 -4.01 -1.04 6.96
C GLY A 51 -3.51 -2.05 5.91
N LYS A 52 -3.02 -1.62 4.73
CA LYS A 52 -2.42 -2.55 3.74
C LYS A 52 -0.93 -2.29 3.52
N PRO A 53 -0.14 -3.34 3.26
CA PRO A 53 1.30 -3.21 2.99
C PRO A 53 1.54 -2.39 1.71
N ASN A 54 2.65 -1.66 1.66
CA ASN A 54 3.11 -0.97 0.44
C ASN A 54 3.30 -2.02 -0.67
N MET A 55 2.58 -1.89 -1.80
CA MET A 55 2.66 -2.82 -2.93
C MET A 55 3.48 -2.22 -4.08
N VAL A 56 4.19 -3.07 -4.81
CA VAL A 56 5.01 -2.72 -5.97
C VAL A 56 4.55 -3.56 -7.16
N GLN A 57 4.38 -2.93 -8.32
CA GLN A 57 4.08 -3.64 -9.54
C GLN A 57 5.34 -4.35 -10.06
N PHE A 58 5.42 -5.66 -9.79
CA PHE A 58 6.60 -6.45 -10.12
C PHE A 58 6.53 -6.99 -11.56
N GLN A 59 5.33 -7.32 -12.03
CA GLN A 59 5.01 -7.60 -13.44
C GLN A 59 3.71 -6.88 -13.79
N GLN A 60 3.41 -6.70 -15.07
CA GLN A 60 2.12 -6.15 -15.51
C GLN A 60 0.97 -6.95 -14.86
N GLY A 61 0.15 -6.27 -14.07
CA GLY A 61 -0.96 -6.87 -13.32
C GLY A 61 -0.58 -7.66 -12.06
N GLU A 62 0.70 -7.80 -11.72
CA GLU A 62 1.17 -8.52 -10.54
C GLU A 62 1.78 -7.56 -9.51
N PHE A 63 1.05 -7.36 -8.42
CA PHE A 63 1.46 -6.51 -7.31
C PHE A 63 2.02 -7.36 -6.18
N VAL A 64 3.20 -6.99 -5.70
CA VAL A 64 3.92 -7.70 -4.63
C VAL A 64 4.24 -6.72 -3.52
N GLU A 65 4.13 -7.16 -2.27
CA GLU A 65 4.51 -6.35 -1.12
C GLU A 65 5.97 -5.90 -1.22
N LEU A 66 6.21 -4.62 -0.98
CA LEU A 66 7.52 -3.98 -1.00
C LEU A 66 8.52 -4.70 -0.11
N ASP A 67 8.08 -5.16 1.06
CA ASP A 67 8.94 -5.86 2.01
C ASP A 67 9.39 -7.23 1.50
N LYS A 68 8.52 -7.96 0.78
CA LYS A 68 8.88 -9.20 0.08
C LYS A 68 9.88 -8.93 -1.04
N VAL A 69 9.72 -7.83 -1.77
CA VAL A 69 10.68 -7.42 -2.81
C VAL A 69 12.02 -7.06 -2.19
N LYS A 70 12.05 -6.32 -1.08
CA LYS A 70 13.27 -6.01 -0.31
C LYS A 70 14.00 -7.27 0.13
N GLU A 71 13.27 -8.24 0.68
CA GLU A 71 13.85 -9.52 1.09
C GLU A 71 14.46 -10.26 -0.11
N ALA A 72 13.75 -10.31 -1.24
CA ALA A 72 14.22 -10.95 -2.45
C ALA A 72 15.47 -10.28 -3.04
N VAL A 73 15.55 -8.96 -3.04
CA VAL A 73 16.73 -8.20 -3.48
C VAL A 73 17.93 -8.53 -2.57
N LYS A 74 17.73 -8.45 -1.25
CA LYS A 74 18.78 -8.76 -0.27
C LYS A 74 19.28 -10.19 -0.42
N PHE A 75 18.37 -11.16 -0.62
CA PHE A 75 18.73 -12.55 -0.83
C PHE A 75 19.40 -12.78 -2.18
N HIS A 76 18.98 -12.11 -3.25
CA HIS A 76 19.62 -12.28 -4.56
C HIS A 76 21.06 -11.74 -4.58
N GLY A 77 21.34 -10.67 -3.83
CA GLY A 77 22.68 -10.06 -3.71
C GLY A 77 23.55 -10.63 -2.58
N HIS A 78 23.05 -11.51 -1.72
CA HIS A 78 23.76 -11.90 -0.49
C HIS A 78 25.06 -12.70 -0.71
N MET A 79 25.19 -13.37 -1.85
CA MET A 79 26.32 -14.24 -2.11
C MET A 79 27.59 -13.41 -2.33
N LYS A 80 28.63 -13.70 -1.55
CA LYS A 80 29.94 -13.06 -1.67
C LYS A 80 30.78 -13.72 -2.77
N GLY A 81 31.54 -12.89 -3.47
CA GLY A 81 32.52 -13.32 -4.47
C GLY A 81 32.04 -13.17 -5.91
N HIS A 82 32.94 -13.45 -6.84
CA HIS A 82 32.73 -13.33 -8.27
C HIS A 82 33.05 -14.65 -8.97
N ASN A 83 32.43 -14.86 -10.12
CA ASN A 83 32.76 -15.93 -11.05
C ASN A 83 34.04 -15.56 -11.84
N ASN A 84 34.65 -16.52 -12.53
CA ASN A 84 35.87 -16.30 -13.32
C ASN A 84 35.70 -15.26 -14.44
N ASN A 85 34.46 -14.97 -14.84
CA ASN A 85 34.11 -13.95 -15.82
C ASN A 85 33.89 -12.54 -15.21
N GLY A 86 34.17 -12.36 -13.91
CA GLY A 86 33.99 -11.10 -13.19
C GLY A 86 32.55 -10.80 -12.74
N SER A 87 31.57 -11.64 -13.09
CA SER A 87 30.18 -11.47 -12.60
C SER A 87 30.06 -11.83 -11.12
N GLN A 88 29.28 -11.08 -10.34
CA GLN A 88 29.01 -11.40 -8.94
C GLN A 88 28.29 -12.76 -8.85
N LYS A 89 28.69 -13.59 -7.89
CA LYS A 89 27.98 -14.84 -7.59
C LYS A 89 26.58 -14.53 -7.11
N ARG A 90 25.58 -15.26 -7.62
CA ARG A 90 24.16 -15.05 -7.30
C ARG A 90 23.40 -16.37 -7.25
N PRO A 91 22.31 -16.46 -6.46
CA PRO A 91 21.44 -17.62 -6.47
C PRO A 91 20.84 -17.88 -7.86
N SER A 92 20.62 -19.14 -8.20
CA SER A 92 20.02 -19.52 -9.47
C SER A 92 18.51 -19.26 -9.49
N LEU A 93 17.92 -19.20 -10.69
CA LEU A 93 16.48 -19.04 -10.86
C LEU A 93 15.65 -20.10 -10.11
N PRO A 94 15.97 -21.41 -10.15
CA PRO A 94 15.25 -22.42 -9.36
C PRO A 94 15.27 -22.14 -7.86
N THR A 95 16.41 -21.71 -7.31
CA THR A 95 16.53 -21.33 -5.90
C THR A 95 15.66 -20.13 -5.56
N MET A 96 15.66 -19.11 -6.42
CA MET A 96 14.84 -17.91 -6.26
C MET A 96 13.35 -18.23 -6.35
N LYS A 97 12.92 -19.05 -7.31
CA LYS A 97 11.54 -19.53 -7.48
C LYS A 97 11.02 -20.28 -6.26
N SER A 98 11.85 -21.15 -5.69
CA SER A 98 11.46 -21.96 -4.52
C SER A 98 11.17 -21.09 -3.30
N ARG A 99 11.86 -19.95 -3.16
CA ARG A 99 11.72 -19.07 -1.99
C ARG A 99 10.71 -17.94 -2.21
N PHE A 100 10.67 -17.38 -3.41
CA PHE A 100 9.83 -16.24 -3.75
C PHE A 100 8.92 -16.59 -4.92
N ARG A 101 7.66 -16.93 -4.62
CA ARG A 101 6.69 -17.44 -5.61
C ARG A 101 6.34 -16.45 -6.74
N PHE A 102 6.57 -15.16 -6.53
CA PHE A 102 6.36 -14.13 -7.56
C PHE A 102 7.48 -14.09 -8.61
N ILE A 103 8.59 -14.81 -8.39
CA ILE A 103 9.68 -14.93 -9.36
C ILE A 103 9.33 -16.07 -10.32
N LYS A 104 9.26 -15.76 -11.62
CA LYS A 104 8.84 -16.70 -12.67
C LYS A 104 9.93 -16.91 -13.70
N ASP A 105 10.64 -15.86 -14.10
CA ASP A 105 11.59 -15.94 -15.21
C ASP A 105 12.87 -15.15 -14.92
N ASP A 106 13.87 -15.27 -15.80
CA ASP A 106 15.13 -14.53 -15.66
C ASP A 106 14.94 -13.01 -15.75
N HIS A 107 13.90 -12.54 -16.44
CA HIS A 107 13.50 -11.12 -16.44
C HIS A 107 13.20 -10.61 -15.02
N HIS A 108 12.63 -11.45 -14.16
CA HIS A 108 12.36 -11.09 -12.76
C HIS A 108 13.66 -10.96 -11.97
N LEU A 109 14.65 -11.81 -12.23
CA LEU A 109 15.97 -11.70 -11.61
C LEU A 109 16.70 -10.44 -12.08
N GLN A 110 16.57 -10.08 -13.36
CA GLN A 110 17.13 -8.83 -13.87
C GLN A 110 16.50 -7.63 -13.18
N LYS A 111 15.17 -7.62 -13.02
CA LYS A 111 14.46 -6.56 -12.30
C LYS A 111 14.93 -6.42 -10.83
N LEU A 112 15.23 -7.52 -10.14
CA LEU A 112 15.84 -7.47 -8.80
C LEU A 112 17.22 -6.82 -8.79
N ARG A 113 18.02 -6.99 -9.85
CA ARG A 113 19.33 -6.31 -9.99
C ARG A 113 19.14 -4.82 -10.21
N ASP A 114 18.12 -4.44 -10.96
CA ASP A 114 17.82 -3.03 -11.21
C ASP A 114 17.37 -2.34 -9.90
N TYR A 115 16.58 -3.03 -9.08
CA TYR A 115 16.24 -2.60 -7.71
C TYR A 115 17.44 -2.50 -6.77
N GLU A 116 18.43 -3.37 -6.92
CA GLU A 116 19.67 -3.30 -6.14
C GLU A 116 20.51 -2.07 -6.54
N LYS A 117 20.63 -1.80 -7.86
CA LYS A 117 21.46 -0.72 -8.41
C LYS A 117 20.90 0.67 -8.18
N ASN A 118 19.60 0.85 -8.41
CA ASN A 118 18.97 2.17 -8.33
C ASN A 118 18.71 2.62 -6.87
N GLY A 119 19.08 1.76 -5.91
CA GLY A 119 18.31 1.65 -4.67
C GLY A 119 16.87 1.26 -5.02
N ILE A 120 16.04 0.97 -4.03
CA ILE A 120 14.61 0.82 -4.31
C ILE A 120 14.06 2.23 -4.51
N GLN A 121 14.41 2.87 -5.61
CA GLN A 121 13.78 4.05 -6.17
C GLN A 121 13.08 3.53 -7.42
N LEU A 122 11.78 3.28 -7.25
CA LEU A 122 10.90 2.91 -8.34
C LEU A 122 10.93 4.05 -9.37
N ILE A 123 11.21 3.68 -10.62
CA ILE A 123 11.40 4.56 -11.76
C ILE A 123 10.20 5.52 -11.85
N PRO A 124 10.38 6.85 -11.97
CA PRO A 124 9.27 7.75 -12.27
C PRO A 124 8.70 7.38 -13.65
N GLU A 125 7.37 7.39 -13.74
CA GLU A 125 6.61 7.14 -14.96
C GLU A 125 7.30 7.74 -16.19
N LYS A 126 7.37 6.96 -17.27
CA LYS A 126 7.82 7.47 -18.57
C LYS A 126 7.02 8.73 -18.89
N SER A 127 7.67 9.88 -18.85
CA SER A 127 7.18 11.10 -19.46
C SER A 127 7.09 10.84 -20.97
N ASN A 128 5.90 10.49 -21.43
CA ASN A 128 5.54 10.69 -22.83
C ASN A 128 5.49 12.20 -23.07
N THR A 129 6.44 12.71 -23.83
CA THR A 129 6.36 14.01 -24.52
C THR A 129 6.86 13.81 -25.93
#